data_AF-A0A956GC75-F1
#
_entry.id   AF-A0A956GC75-F1
#
_cell.length_a   1.000
_cell.length_b   1.000
_cell.length_c   1.000
_cell.angle_alpha   90.00
_cell.angle_beta   90.00
_cell.angle_gamma   90.00
#
_symmetry.space_group_name_H-M   'P 1'
#
loop_
_entity.id
_entity.type
_entity.pdbx_description
1 polymer ?
#
loop_
_entity_poly.entity_id
_entity_poly.type
_entity_poly.pdbx_seq_one_letter_code
_entity_poly.pdbx_strand_id
1 'polypeptide(L)'
;WEYIYKLHQGHDVYWDRMLETTPKILAKATPVVAVIFCVGLLVLLVRAFRFRKLLEEESAWLYWWCVAFTGVAVACTGYGTQWADFNAFIPGLVFPAIFAAIGTADLARRIGVQRRPLAASLVTFVFGVALAVQLLMQLYSPTKHIPRRGDRQRARALIATLSKIRGEILFPYHPFLPHLAGKDTHYHQMGINDVTRAGHPYPGGIRDKIEQQKYGAILLDKSPVEARYGFLLQTYKLEHYFPATTVPLTVTGYRVRPRYLFVPKAPPPKPPRGARSVFDFEDGTYKGFDRRGNAWGSRPLGGTSSNQQLAGPYSGSYLAGSGNYGDSATGTLRSPEFVVDRPLLTYRVGGGNNKRLLQVKLIVDGKVVYTGTGTASHVMETRRVDVSRWRGKRMRLELVDNARGGSYGYLLFDDLMLRRR
;
A
#
# COMPACT_ATOMS: atom_id res chain seq x y z
N TRP A 1 -6.13 -7.49 25.69
CA TRP A 1 -7.60 -7.40 25.60
C TRP A 1 -8.07 -6.33 24.63
N GLU A 2 -7.45 -5.15 24.62
CA GLU A 2 -7.85 -4.01 23.77
C GLU A 2 -7.91 -4.34 22.27
N TYR A 3 -6.83 -4.85 21.68
CA TYR A 3 -6.79 -5.23 20.26
C TYR A 3 -7.78 -6.35 19.90
N ILE A 4 -7.77 -7.44 20.68
CA ILE A 4 -8.52 -8.67 20.36
C ILE A 4 -10.05 -8.49 20.54
N TYR A 5 -10.50 -7.49 21.30
CA TYR A 5 -11.92 -7.36 21.68
C TYR A 5 -12.46 -5.96 21.61
N LYS A 6 -11.93 -5.02 22.39
CA LYS A 6 -12.46 -3.65 22.42
C LYS A 6 -12.43 -3.02 21.02
N LEU A 7 -11.34 -3.24 20.29
CA LEU A 7 -11.18 -2.71 18.93
C LEU A 7 -12.15 -3.38 17.94
N HIS A 8 -12.33 -4.69 18.06
CA HIS A 8 -13.27 -5.44 17.22
C HIS A 8 -14.74 -5.10 17.50
N GLN A 9 -15.08 -4.67 18.73
CA GLN A 9 -16.42 -4.16 19.07
C GLN A 9 -16.77 -2.85 18.35
N GLY A 10 -15.76 -2.11 17.89
CA GLY A 10 -15.95 -0.87 17.11
C GLY A 10 -16.14 -1.10 15.61
N HIS A 11 -16.06 -2.34 15.13
CA HIS A 11 -16.25 -2.64 13.70
C HIS A 11 -17.74 -2.67 13.33
N ASP A 12 -18.07 -2.07 12.20
CA ASP A 12 -19.39 -2.19 11.60
C ASP A 12 -19.73 -3.66 11.30
N VAL A 13 -21.01 -4.01 11.49
CA VAL A 13 -21.56 -5.30 11.09
C VAL A 13 -22.40 -5.11 9.83
N TYR A 14 -22.02 -5.81 8.76
CA TYR A 14 -22.75 -5.83 7.50
C TYR A 14 -23.70 -7.03 7.46
N TRP A 15 -24.95 -6.81 7.85
CA TRP A 15 -25.97 -7.86 7.94
C TRP A 15 -26.18 -8.63 6.62
N ASP A 16 -26.16 -7.95 5.47
CA ASP A 16 -26.28 -8.62 4.15
C ASP A 16 -25.11 -9.56 3.87
N ARG A 17 -23.90 -9.23 4.35
CA ARG A 17 -22.75 -10.12 4.22
C ARG A 17 -22.92 -11.36 5.09
N MET A 18 -23.40 -11.16 6.31
CA MET A 18 -23.58 -12.22 7.30
C MET A 18 -24.72 -13.16 6.92
N LEU A 19 -25.90 -12.64 6.58
CA LEU A 19 -27.13 -13.42 6.44
C LEU A 19 -27.35 -13.96 5.02
N GLU A 20 -26.89 -13.24 3.99
CA GLU A 20 -27.17 -13.58 2.60
C GLU A 20 -25.91 -13.99 1.84
N THR A 21 -24.89 -13.13 1.86
CA THR A 21 -23.71 -13.29 0.99
C THR A 21 -22.88 -14.50 1.41
N THR A 22 -22.58 -14.64 2.70
CA THR A 22 -21.70 -15.71 3.20
C THR A 22 -22.31 -17.10 2.98
N PRO A 23 -23.58 -17.37 3.34
CA PRO A 23 -24.19 -18.66 3.03
C PRO A 23 -24.21 -18.98 1.54
N LYS A 24 -24.50 -18.00 0.67
CA LYS A 24 -24.47 -18.19 -0.78
C LYS A 24 -23.06 -18.54 -1.30
N ILE A 25 -22.03 -17.86 -0.79
CA ILE A 25 -20.64 -18.16 -1.16
C ILE A 25 -20.26 -19.57 -0.73
N LEU A 26 -20.55 -19.95 0.51
CA LEU A 26 -20.25 -21.29 1.03
C LEU A 26 -20.99 -22.37 0.23
N ALA A 27 -22.29 -22.20 -0.03
CA ALA A 27 -23.07 -23.13 -0.82
C ALA A 27 -22.56 -23.27 -2.26
N LYS A 28 -22.13 -22.16 -2.89
CA LYS A 28 -21.55 -22.17 -4.23
C LYS A 28 -20.15 -22.80 -4.26
N ALA A 29 -19.35 -22.59 -3.22
CA ALA A 29 -18.01 -23.16 -3.11
C ALA A 29 -18.03 -24.67 -2.84
N THR A 30 -19.02 -25.13 -2.09
CA THR A 30 -19.18 -26.54 -1.72
C THR A 30 -20.61 -27.05 -1.89
N PRO A 31 -21.16 -27.12 -3.12
CA PRO A 31 -22.55 -27.46 -3.36
C PRO A 31 -22.92 -28.87 -2.85
N VAL A 32 -22.02 -29.84 -2.97
CA VAL A 32 -22.28 -31.21 -2.48
C VAL A 32 -22.34 -31.24 -0.97
N VAL A 33 -21.38 -30.59 -0.29
CA VAL A 33 -21.37 -30.47 1.18
C VAL A 33 -22.58 -29.70 1.68
N ALA A 34 -23.00 -28.66 0.97
CA ALA A 34 -24.17 -27.86 1.32
C ALA A 34 -25.46 -28.69 1.23
N VAL A 35 -25.63 -29.50 0.19
CA VAL A 35 -26.76 -30.44 0.08
C VAL A 35 -26.77 -31.42 1.25
N ILE A 36 -25.63 -32.01 1.59
CA ILE A 36 -25.49 -32.94 2.71
C ILE A 36 -25.86 -32.27 4.04
N PHE A 37 -25.39 -31.04 4.24
CA PHE A 37 -25.69 -30.21 5.41
C PHE A 37 -27.20 -29.94 5.54
N CYS A 38 -27.87 -29.56 4.44
CA CYS A 38 -29.31 -29.30 4.39
C CYS A 38 -30.15 -30.57 4.59
N VAL A 39 -29.75 -31.70 3.99
CA VAL A 39 -30.38 -33.00 4.25
C VAL A 39 -30.28 -33.34 5.73
N GLY A 40 -29.13 -33.03 6.35
CA GLY A 40 -28.97 -33.21 7.78
C GLY A 40 -29.98 -32.42 8.62
N LEU A 41 -30.16 -31.13 8.30
CA LEU A 41 -31.19 -30.30 8.94
C LEU A 41 -32.60 -30.88 8.74
N LEU A 42 -32.93 -31.37 7.55
CA LEU A 42 -34.24 -31.97 7.28
C LEU A 42 -34.47 -33.22 8.15
N VAL A 43 -33.45 -34.09 8.29
CA VAL A 43 -33.52 -35.27 9.17
C VAL A 43 -33.77 -34.86 10.62
N LEU A 44 -33.14 -33.79 11.10
CA LEU A 44 -33.41 -33.22 12.43
C LEU A 44 -34.86 -32.79 12.59
N LEU A 45 -35.35 -31.98 11.66
CA LEU A 45 -36.72 -31.45 11.72
C LEU A 45 -37.75 -32.57 11.72
N VAL A 46 -37.58 -33.56 10.84
CA VAL A 46 -38.48 -34.73 10.77
C VAL A 46 -38.43 -35.55 12.05
N ARG A 47 -37.23 -35.78 12.62
CA ARG A 47 -37.06 -36.59 13.84
C ARG A 47 -37.52 -35.86 15.10
N ALA A 48 -37.26 -34.56 15.23
CA ALA A 48 -37.75 -33.73 16.32
C ALA A 48 -39.28 -33.71 16.37
N PHE A 49 -39.93 -33.72 15.20
CA PHE A 49 -41.38 -33.74 15.09
C PHE A 49 -42.01 -35.12 15.36
N ARG A 50 -41.33 -36.22 14.98
CA ARG A 50 -41.86 -37.59 15.09
C ARG A 50 -41.42 -38.38 16.33
N PHE A 51 -40.28 -38.09 16.93
CA PHE A 51 -39.68 -38.87 18.01
C PHE A 51 -39.02 -37.96 19.06
N ARG A 52 -39.76 -37.60 20.11
CA ARG A 52 -39.26 -36.77 21.24
C ARG A 52 -38.08 -37.38 22.01
N LYS A 53 -37.78 -38.67 21.82
CA LYS A 53 -36.77 -39.43 22.58
C LYS A 53 -35.32 -39.30 22.08
N LEU A 54 -35.06 -38.50 21.05
CA LEU A 54 -33.79 -38.56 20.27
C LEU A 54 -32.67 -37.61 20.73
N LEU A 55 -32.84 -36.93 21.87
CA LEU A 55 -31.73 -36.24 22.56
C LEU A 55 -31.06 -37.14 23.61
N GLU A 56 -31.54 -38.37 23.82
CA GLU A 56 -31.03 -39.29 24.87
C GLU A 56 -29.85 -40.18 24.40
N GLU A 57 -29.60 -40.34 23.10
CA GLU A 57 -28.46 -41.12 22.59
C GLU A 57 -27.31 -40.24 22.09
N GLU A 58 -26.07 -40.61 22.43
CA GLU A 58 -24.83 -40.03 21.88
C GLU A 58 -24.76 -40.25 20.35
N SER A 59 -25.35 -39.31 19.62
CA SER A 59 -25.36 -39.29 18.16
C SER A 59 -24.17 -38.47 17.67
N ALA A 60 -23.10 -39.17 17.25
CA ALA A 60 -21.97 -38.55 16.56
C ALA A 60 -22.47 -37.68 15.38
N TRP A 61 -23.52 -38.13 14.69
CA TRP A 61 -24.19 -37.34 13.66
C TRP A 61 -24.69 -35.97 14.15
N LEU A 62 -25.41 -35.92 15.28
CA LEU A 62 -25.94 -34.66 15.85
C LEU A 62 -24.79 -33.76 16.30
N TYR A 63 -23.80 -34.32 17.00
CA TYR A 63 -22.62 -33.59 17.44
C TYR A 63 -21.92 -32.91 16.26
N TRP A 64 -21.59 -33.66 15.21
CA TRP A 64 -20.89 -33.11 14.05
C TRP A 64 -21.75 -32.14 13.24
N TRP A 65 -23.07 -32.32 13.20
CA TRP A 65 -23.96 -31.34 12.58
C TRP A 65 -23.94 -30.01 13.34
N CYS A 66 -23.99 -30.05 14.68
CA CYS A 66 -23.86 -28.85 15.52
C CYS A 66 -22.50 -28.16 15.29
N VAL A 67 -21.40 -28.90 15.26
CA VAL A 67 -20.06 -28.36 14.96
C VAL A 67 -20.02 -27.71 13.57
N ALA A 68 -20.60 -28.35 12.56
CA ALA A 68 -20.70 -27.80 11.21
C ALA A 68 -21.55 -26.51 11.17
N PHE A 69 -22.70 -26.51 11.84
CA PHE A 69 -23.56 -25.34 11.95
C PHE A 69 -22.84 -24.18 12.65
N THR A 70 -22.16 -24.45 13.76
CA THR A 70 -21.32 -23.45 14.44
C THR A 70 -20.22 -22.94 13.52
N GLY A 71 -19.56 -23.81 12.76
CA GLY A 71 -18.56 -23.40 11.75
C GLY A 71 -19.12 -22.44 10.71
N VAL A 72 -20.30 -22.73 10.16
CA VAL A 72 -21.00 -21.84 9.22
C VAL A 72 -21.37 -20.52 9.90
N ALA A 73 -21.93 -20.56 11.11
CA ALA A 73 -22.30 -19.37 11.86
C ALA A 73 -21.07 -18.48 12.14
N VAL A 74 -19.95 -19.07 12.57
CA VAL A 74 -18.68 -18.35 12.78
C VAL A 74 -18.19 -17.72 11.48
N ALA A 75 -18.30 -18.40 10.35
CA ALA A 75 -17.93 -17.83 9.05
C ALA A 75 -18.84 -16.66 8.65
N CYS A 76 -20.15 -16.79 8.84
CA CYS A 76 -21.13 -15.73 8.59
C CYS A 76 -20.87 -14.50 9.46
N THR A 77 -20.68 -14.68 10.77
CA THR A 77 -20.35 -13.59 11.69
C THR A 77 -19.01 -12.98 11.33
N GLY A 78 -17.98 -13.80 11.12
CA GLY A 78 -16.62 -13.35 10.80
C GLY A 78 -16.58 -12.50 9.53
N TYR A 79 -17.14 -12.99 8.42
CA TYR A 79 -17.17 -12.25 7.15
C TYR A 79 -18.13 -11.06 7.14
N GLY A 80 -19.12 -11.08 8.05
CA GLY A 80 -20.03 -9.96 8.29
C GLY A 80 -19.35 -8.72 8.87
N THR A 81 -18.18 -8.87 9.50
CA THR A 81 -17.49 -7.75 10.14
C THR A 81 -16.73 -6.86 9.16
N GLN A 82 -16.54 -5.59 9.54
CA GLN A 82 -15.69 -4.64 8.82
C GLN A 82 -14.27 -5.19 8.61
N TRP A 83 -13.74 -5.04 7.39
CA TRP A 83 -12.40 -5.49 6.97
C TRP A 83 -12.17 -7.00 6.89
N ALA A 84 -13.22 -7.82 7.01
CA ALA A 84 -13.08 -9.26 6.82
C ALA A 84 -12.63 -9.63 5.39
N ASP A 85 -11.83 -10.71 5.30
CA ASP A 85 -11.30 -11.28 4.06
C ASP A 85 -11.66 -12.78 3.99
N PHE A 86 -11.26 -13.47 2.93
CA PHE A 86 -11.64 -14.85 2.62
C PHE A 86 -11.24 -15.88 3.67
N ASN A 87 -10.29 -15.57 4.54
CA ASN A 87 -9.95 -16.43 5.67
C ASN A 87 -11.11 -16.61 6.65
N ALA A 88 -12.07 -15.68 6.69
CA ALA A 88 -13.27 -15.82 7.50
C ALA A 88 -14.15 -17.01 7.10
N PHE A 89 -14.03 -17.52 5.86
CA PHE A 89 -14.80 -18.67 5.39
C PHE A 89 -14.27 -20.03 5.88
N ILE A 90 -13.04 -20.08 6.42
CA ILE A 90 -12.38 -21.34 6.77
C ILE A 90 -13.24 -22.22 7.69
N PRO A 91 -13.83 -21.71 8.80
CA PRO A 91 -14.68 -22.54 9.67
C PRO A 91 -15.92 -23.07 8.95
N GLY A 92 -16.53 -22.26 8.08
CA GLY A 92 -17.73 -22.60 7.30
C GLY A 92 -17.46 -23.57 6.14
N LEU A 93 -16.21 -23.86 5.83
CA LEU A 93 -15.81 -24.86 4.84
C LEU A 93 -15.32 -26.15 5.52
N VAL A 94 -14.45 -26.02 6.53
CA VAL A 94 -13.78 -27.15 7.18
C VAL A 94 -14.78 -27.99 7.98
N PHE A 95 -15.58 -27.39 8.85
CA PHE A 95 -16.45 -28.16 9.73
C PHE A 95 -17.61 -28.85 8.98
N PRO A 96 -18.28 -28.21 8.00
CA PRO A 96 -19.24 -28.91 7.15
C PRO A 96 -18.63 -30.04 6.33
N ALA A 97 -17.38 -29.91 5.84
CA ALA A 97 -16.71 -31.00 5.13
C ALA A 97 -16.45 -32.21 6.05
N ILE A 98 -16.05 -31.97 7.31
CA ILE A 98 -15.88 -33.04 8.30
C ILE A 98 -17.23 -33.70 8.61
N PHE A 99 -18.30 -32.92 8.81
CA PHE A 99 -19.65 -33.46 9.01
C PHE A 99 -20.11 -34.27 7.80
N ALA A 100 -19.84 -33.81 6.58
CA ALA A 100 -20.20 -34.54 5.37
C ALA A 100 -19.57 -35.94 5.35
N ALA A 101 -18.35 -36.13 5.87
CA ALA A 101 -17.73 -37.45 5.98
C ALA A 101 -18.26 -38.26 7.17
N ILE A 102 -18.17 -37.73 8.39
CA ILE A 102 -18.44 -38.50 9.61
C ILE A 102 -19.94 -38.66 9.87
N GLY A 103 -20.69 -37.57 9.71
CA GLY A 103 -22.12 -37.56 9.91
C GLY A 103 -22.81 -38.54 8.96
N THR A 104 -22.56 -38.44 7.66
CA THR A 104 -23.23 -39.32 6.69
C THR A 104 -22.96 -40.80 6.94
N ALA A 105 -21.74 -41.17 7.33
CA ALA A 105 -21.39 -42.54 7.70
C ALA A 105 -22.16 -43.04 8.94
N ASP A 106 -22.23 -42.23 10.00
CA ASP A 106 -23.00 -42.59 11.21
C ASP A 106 -24.51 -42.69 10.93
N LEU A 107 -25.06 -41.76 10.14
CA LEU A 107 -26.46 -41.79 9.74
C LEU A 107 -26.77 -43.06 8.94
N ALA A 108 -25.96 -43.38 7.92
CA ALA A 108 -26.12 -44.57 7.08
C ALA A 108 -26.11 -45.87 7.90
N ARG A 109 -25.24 -45.96 8.92
CA ARG A 109 -25.21 -47.08 9.87
C ARG A 109 -26.54 -47.20 10.62
N ARG A 110 -27.04 -46.09 11.17
CA ARG A 110 -28.25 -46.03 12.00
C ARG A 110 -29.54 -46.32 11.23
N ILE A 111 -29.65 -45.86 9.98
CA ILE A 111 -30.83 -46.17 9.13
C ILE A 111 -30.77 -47.58 8.51
N GLY A 112 -29.75 -48.39 8.88
CA GLY A 112 -29.68 -49.78 8.49
C GLY A 112 -29.45 -49.98 6.99
N VAL A 113 -28.88 -49.00 6.29
CA VAL A 113 -28.52 -49.11 4.87
C VAL A 113 -27.63 -50.34 4.64
N GLN A 114 -26.74 -50.63 5.59
CA GLN A 114 -25.85 -51.80 5.59
C GLN A 114 -26.60 -53.15 5.61
N ARG A 115 -27.87 -53.19 6.04
CA ARG A 115 -28.70 -54.41 5.98
C ARG A 115 -29.22 -54.73 4.57
N ARG A 116 -28.97 -53.85 3.59
CA ARG A 116 -29.32 -54.01 2.17
C ARG A 116 -28.07 -53.78 1.31
N PRO A 117 -27.26 -54.82 1.02
CA PRO A 117 -25.90 -54.66 0.49
C PRO A 117 -25.85 -53.93 -0.87
N LEU A 118 -26.82 -54.19 -1.76
CA LEU A 118 -26.92 -53.49 -3.05
C LEU A 118 -27.25 -52.00 -2.88
N ALA A 119 -28.19 -51.67 -2.00
CA ALA A 119 -28.55 -50.27 -1.71
C ALA A 119 -27.41 -49.53 -1.00
N ALA A 120 -26.70 -50.18 -0.07
CA ALA A 120 -25.52 -49.64 0.58
C ALA A 120 -24.39 -49.33 -0.41
N SER A 121 -24.13 -50.26 -1.33
CA SER A 121 -23.11 -50.09 -2.36
C SER A 121 -23.45 -48.94 -3.31
N LEU A 122 -24.72 -48.84 -3.73
CA LEU A 122 -25.18 -47.74 -4.60
C LEU A 122 -25.10 -46.38 -3.90
N VAL A 123 -25.56 -46.27 -2.65
CA VAL A 123 -25.49 -45.02 -1.86
C VAL A 123 -24.04 -44.59 -1.66
N THR A 124 -23.15 -45.52 -1.31
CA THR A 124 -21.72 -45.25 -1.14
C THR A 124 -21.08 -44.79 -2.45
N PHE A 125 -21.41 -45.43 -3.57
CA PHE A 125 -20.91 -45.06 -4.89
C PHE A 125 -21.36 -43.65 -5.29
N VAL A 126 -22.67 -43.35 -5.21
CA VAL A 126 -23.22 -42.03 -5.55
C VAL A 126 -22.59 -40.94 -4.69
N PHE A 127 -22.45 -41.19 -3.39
CA PHE A 127 -21.84 -40.25 -2.46
C PHE A 127 -20.35 -40.03 -2.75
N GLY A 128 -19.62 -41.11 -3.01
CA GLY A 128 -18.22 -41.06 -3.41
C GLY A 128 -18.00 -40.27 -4.70
N VAL A 129 -18.86 -40.49 -5.71
CA VAL A 129 -18.84 -39.71 -6.97
C VAL A 129 -19.15 -38.24 -6.70
N ALA A 130 -20.16 -37.93 -5.89
CA ALA A 130 -20.50 -36.55 -5.57
C ALA A 130 -19.34 -35.82 -4.86
N LEU A 131 -18.70 -36.47 -3.88
CA LEU A 131 -17.51 -35.92 -3.23
C LEU A 131 -16.31 -35.81 -4.19
N ALA A 132 -16.13 -36.77 -5.11
CA ALA A 132 -15.09 -36.70 -6.13
C ALA A 132 -15.32 -35.49 -7.06
N VAL A 133 -16.56 -35.27 -7.50
CA VAL A 133 -16.95 -34.08 -8.28
C VAL A 133 -16.68 -32.81 -7.48
N GLN A 134 -17.04 -32.77 -6.19
CA GLN A 134 -16.76 -31.64 -5.30
C GLN A 134 -15.25 -31.32 -5.22
N LEU A 135 -14.40 -32.35 -5.13
CA LEU A 135 -12.94 -32.17 -5.12
C LEU A 135 -12.42 -31.68 -6.47
N LEU A 136 -12.93 -32.22 -7.58
CA LEU A 136 -12.58 -31.76 -8.93
C LEU A 136 -12.95 -30.29 -9.14
N MET A 137 -14.11 -29.85 -8.62
CA MET A 137 -14.53 -28.45 -8.65
C MET A 137 -13.59 -27.51 -7.86
N GLN A 138 -12.81 -28.05 -6.93
CA GLN A 138 -11.88 -27.30 -6.09
C GLN A 138 -10.43 -27.36 -6.56
N LEU A 139 -10.15 -28.01 -7.70
CA LEU A 139 -8.84 -28.00 -8.32
C LEU A 139 -8.43 -26.55 -8.62
N TYR A 140 -7.32 -26.13 -8.04
CA TYR A 140 -6.75 -24.80 -8.24
C TYR A 140 -5.28 -24.89 -8.62
N SER A 141 -4.78 -23.88 -9.34
CA SER A 141 -3.37 -23.80 -9.66
C SER A 141 -2.64 -23.00 -8.56
N PRO A 142 -1.70 -23.62 -7.81
CA PRO A 142 -0.94 -22.91 -6.79
C PRO A 142 0.07 -21.92 -7.40
N THR A 143 0.38 -22.04 -8.69
CA THR A 143 1.35 -21.19 -9.39
C THR A 143 1.04 -19.70 -9.30
N LYS A 144 -0.25 -19.33 -9.18
CA LYS A 144 -0.70 -17.94 -8.97
C LYS A 144 -0.26 -17.34 -7.64
N HIS A 145 0.09 -18.19 -6.67
CA HIS A 145 0.50 -17.81 -5.32
C HIS A 145 2.00 -17.98 -5.08
N ILE A 146 2.75 -18.43 -6.10
CA ILE A 146 4.19 -18.67 -6.00
C ILE A 146 4.93 -17.52 -6.71
N PRO A 147 5.84 -16.79 -6.01
CA PRO A 147 6.64 -15.74 -6.63
C PRO A 147 7.46 -16.27 -7.81
N ARG A 148 7.49 -15.52 -8.93
CA ARG A 148 8.27 -15.88 -10.12
C ARG A 148 9.77 -15.68 -9.87
N ARG A 149 10.62 -16.28 -10.72
CA ARG A 149 12.09 -16.09 -10.66
C ARG A 149 12.50 -14.62 -10.66
N GLY A 150 11.86 -13.79 -11.49
CA GLY A 150 12.10 -12.35 -11.53
C GLY A 150 11.73 -11.62 -10.24
N ASP A 151 10.65 -12.01 -9.55
CA ASP A 151 10.28 -11.43 -8.25
C ASP A 151 11.34 -11.73 -7.19
N ARG A 152 11.86 -12.97 -7.17
CA ARG A 152 12.93 -13.38 -6.26
C ARG A 152 14.21 -12.58 -6.49
N GLN A 153 14.59 -12.35 -7.75
CA GLN A 153 15.75 -11.52 -8.09
C GLN A 153 15.58 -10.07 -7.62
N ARG A 154 14.42 -9.47 -7.88
CA ARG A 154 14.10 -8.11 -7.42
C ARG A 154 14.07 -8.00 -5.90
N ALA A 155 13.54 -9.01 -5.20
CA ALA A 155 13.57 -9.06 -3.74
C ALA A 155 15.01 -9.11 -3.21
N ARG A 156 15.89 -9.94 -3.79
CA ARG A 156 17.31 -9.98 -3.42
C ARG A 156 18.02 -8.64 -3.66
N ALA A 157 17.76 -8.00 -4.81
CA ALA A 157 18.31 -6.69 -5.12
C ALA A 157 17.86 -5.63 -4.10
N LEU A 158 16.58 -5.63 -3.73
CA LEU A 158 16.06 -4.75 -2.69
C LEU A 158 16.71 -5.03 -1.32
N ILE A 159 16.79 -6.29 -0.90
CA ILE A 159 17.45 -6.70 0.35
C ILE A 159 18.91 -6.22 0.38
N ALA A 160 19.64 -6.37 -0.72
CA ALA A 160 21.01 -5.86 -0.85
C ALA A 160 21.08 -4.33 -0.69
N THR A 161 20.12 -3.59 -1.25
CA THR A 161 20.01 -2.13 -1.03
C THR A 161 19.74 -1.81 0.44
N LEU A 162 18.79 -2.50 1.08
CA LEU A 162 18.46 -2.30 2.50
C LEU A 162 19.64 -2.58 3.42
N SER A 163 20.44 -3.62 3.13
CA SER A 163 21.60 -3.99 3.94
C SER A 163 22.67 -2.89 4.03
N LYS A 164 22.75 -2.03 3.00
CA LYS A 164 23.73 -0.92 2.91
C LYS A 164 23.30 0.32 3.68
N ILE A 165 22.02 0.44 4.04
CA ILE A 165 21.49 1.58 4.79
C ILE A 165 22.00 1.49 6.22
N ARG A 166 22.56 2.57 6.76
CA ARG A 166 22.98 2.63 8.18
C ARG A 166 21.78 2.93 9.07
N GLY A 167 21.75 2.34 10.27
CA GLY A 167 20.65 2.52 11.23
C GLY A 167 19.44 1.61 11.02
N GLU A 168 18.38 1.88 11.78
CA GLU A 168 17.08 1.20 11.74
C GLU A 168 16.32 1.53 10.43
N ILE A 169 15.52 0.57 9.94
CA ILE A 169 14.69 0.75 8.73
C ILE A 169 13.23 0.46 9.07
N LEU A 170 12.40 1.49 9.07
CA LEU A 170 10.95 1.31 9.18
C LEU A 170 10.38 0.87 7.83
N PHE A 171 9.88 -0.37 7.75
CA PHE A 171 9.23 -0.89 6.55
C PHE A 171 7.92 -1.65 6.87
N PRO A 172 6.83 -0.94 7.18
CA PRO A 172 5.64 -1.53 7.79
C PRO A 172 4.87 -2.49 6.88
N TYR A 173 4.94 -2.32 5.55
CA TYR A 173 4.29 -3.24 4.60
C TYR A 173 5.06 -4.56 4.44
N HIS A 174 6.36 -4.55 4.72
CA HIS A 174 7.26 -5.68 4.49
C HIS A 174 8.27 -5.84 5.64
N PRO A 175 7.84 -6.01 6.90
CA PRO A 175 8.73 -5.98 8.06
C PRO A 175 9.76 -7.11 8.07
N PHE A 176 9.53 -8.17 7.29
CA PHE A 176 10.48 -9.27 7.13
C PHE A 176 11.61 -8.99 6.12
N LEU A 177 11.44 -8.05 5.18
CA LEU A 177 12.51 -7.72 4.22
C LEU A 177 13.72 -7.02 4.87
N PRO A 178 13.55 -6.04 5.79
CA PRO A 178 14.65 -5.52 6.60
C PRO A 178 15.34 -6.62 7.43
N HIS A 179 14.58 -7.56 8.00
CA HIS A 179 15.14 -8.69 8.75
C HIS A 179 16.08 -9.55 7.91
N LEU A 180 15.66 -9.91 6.68
CA LEU A 180 16.52 -10.61 5.73
C LEU A 180 17.75 -9.79 5.29
N ALA A 181 17.72 -8.46 5.49
CA ALA A 181 18.85 -7.56 5.27
C ALA A 181 19.73 -7.35 6.52
N GLY A 182 19.51 -8.10 7.60
CA GLY A 182 20.24 -7.99 8.86
C GLY A 182 19.82 -6.81 9.73
N LYS A 183 18.56 -6.36 9.61
CA LYS A 183 17.97 -5.27 10.42
C LYS A 183 16.93 -5.81 11.39
N ASP A 184 16.52 -4.98 12.33
CA ASP A 184 15.40 -5.31 13.22
C ASP A 184 14.07 -5.34 12.47
N THR A 185 13.13 -6.14 12.98
CA THR A 185 11.75 -6.17 12.51
C THR A 185 10.92 -5.06 13.16
N HIS A 186 9.83 -4.68 12.50
CA HIS A 186 8.89 -3.67 13.00
C HIS A 186 7.44 -4.14 12.86
N TYR A 187 6.51 -3.38 13.44
CA TYR A 187 5.08 -3.63 13.32
C TYR A 187 4.61 -3.61 11.86
N HIS A 188 3.71 -4.53 11.51
CA HIS A 188 3.10 -4.56 10.19
C HIS A 188 2.05 -3.43 10.04
N GLN A 189 1.90 -2.89 8.83
CA GLN A 189 1.01 -1.76 8.52
C GLN A 189 -0.43 -1.98 9.00
N MET A 190 -0.95 -3.21 8.90
CA MET A 190 -2.31 -3.52 9.36
C MET A 190 -2.46 -3.32 10.87
N GLY A 191 -1.52 -3.84 11.68
CA GLY A 191 -1.56 -3.63 13.12
C GLY A 191 -1.40 -2.15 13.50
N ILE A 192 -0.57 -1.40 12.77
CA ILE A 192 -0.44 0.05 12.96
C ILE A 192 -1.77 0.76 12.63
N ASN A 193 -2.42 0.39 11.54
CA ASN A 193 -3.70 0.96 11.13
C ASN A 193 -4.80 0.70 12.16
N ASP A 194 -4.91 -0.53 12.66
CA ASP A 194 -5.93 -0.89 13.65
C ASP A 194 -5.76 -0.04 14.91
N VAL A 195 -4.55 -0.03 15.49
CA VAL A 195 -4.23 0.74 16.70
C VAL A 195 -4.51 2.23 16.51
N THR A 196 -4.05 2.81 15.40
CA THR A 196 -4.22 4.25 15.15
C THR A 196 -5.66 4.63 14.79
N ARG A 197 -6.45 3.74 14.18
CA ARG A 197 -7.88 3.95 13.92
C ARG A 197 -8.72 3.92 15.18
N ALA A 198 -8.31 3.14 16.17
CA ALA A 198 -8.92 3.14 17.50
C ALA A 198 -8.55 4.38 18.34
N GLY A 199 -7.83 5.36 17.77
CA GLY A 199 -7.48 6.61 18.46
C GLY A 199 -6.22 6.52 19.32
N HIS A 200 -5.50 5.39 19.30
CA HIS A 200 -4.25 5.24 20.04
C HIS A 200 -3.06 5.79 19.25
N PRO A 201 -1.96 6.16 19.95
CA PRO A 201 -0.71 6.55 19.30
C PRO A 201 -0.13 5.45 18.40
N TYR A 202 0.77 5.85 17.51
CA TYR A 202 1.56 4.89 16.73
C TYR A 202 2.35 3.94 17.66
N PRO A 203 2.28 2.62 17.45
CA PRO A 203 2.91 1.66 18.35
C PRO A 203 4.44 1.78 18.37
N GLY A 204 5.05 1.44 19.49
CA GLY A 204 6.51 1.45 19.67
C GLY A 204 7.16 2.83 19.47
N GLY A 205 6.41 3.92 19.66
CA GLY A 205 6.92 5.28 19.46
C GLY A 205 7.34 5.57 18.02
N ILE A 206 6.74 4.89 17.03
CA ILE A 206 7.08 5.08 15.61
C ILE A 206 7.01 6.56 15.22
N ARG A 207 5.96 7.27 15.65
CA ARG A 207 5.79 8.69 15.35
C ARG A 207 6.94 9.51 15.92
N ASP A 208 7.25 9.35 17.20
CA ASP A 208 8.33 10.08 17.88
C ASP A 208 9.70 9.78 17.25
N LYS A 209 9.96 8.51 16.88
CA LYS A 209 11.18 8.12 16.16
C LYS A 209 11.29 8.78 14.78
N ILE A 210 10.18 8.97 14.08
CA ILE A 210 10.15 9.71 12.80
C ILE A 210 10.39 11.21 13.07
N GLU A 211 9.70 11.81 14.04
CA GLU A 211 9.88 13.23 14.36
C GLU A 211 11.30 13.54 14.86
N GLN A 212 11.97 12.58 15.50
CA GLN A 212 13.35 12.68 15.97
C GLN A 212 14.39 12.15 14.96
N GLN A 213 14.01 11.85 13.71
CA GLN A 213 14.91 11.33 12.67
C GLN A 213 15.73 10.08 13.05
N LYS A 214 15.17 9.19 13.87
CA LYS A 214 15.88 8.00 14.40
C LYS A 214 16.00 6.84 13.40
N TYR A 215 15.18 6.79 12.36
CA TYR A 215 15.30 5.79 11.30
C TYR A 215 16.31 6.24 10.26
N GLY A 216 17.22 5.34 9.86
CA GLY A 216 18.12 5.60 8.74
C GLY A 216 17.39 5.63 7.39
N ALA A 217 16.29 4.88 7.29
CA ALA A 217 15.36 4.97 6.17
C ALA A 217 13.95 4.55 6.57
N ILE A 218 12.96 5.04 5.80
CA ILE A 218 11.57 4.62 5.88
C ILE A 218 11.14 4.17 4.48
N LEU A 219 10.65 2.94 4.33
CA LEU A 219 10.09 2.47 3.07
C LEU A 219 8.58 2.32 3.17
N LEU A 220 7.86 2.85 2.18
CA LEU A 220 6.41 2.72 2.06
C LEU A 220 6.01 2.20 0.68
N ASP A 221 4.93 1.41 0.66
CA ASP A 221 4.34 0.87 -0.57
C ASP A 221 3.28 1.79 -1.18
N LYS A 222 2.74 2.69 -0.34
CA LYS A 222 1.78 3.72 -0.69
C LYS A 222 2.36 5.09 -0.42
N SER A 223 1.73 6.12 -1.00
CA SER A 223 2.11 7.50 -0.71
C SER A 223 1.99 7.74 0.81
N PRO A 224 2.87 8.56 1.42
CA PRO A 224 2.85 8.79 2.85
C PRO A 224 1.53 9.38 3.33
N VAL A 225 0.86 10.18 2.48
CA VAL A 225 -0.47 10.73 2.78
C VAL A 225 -1.52 9.61 2.87
N GLU A 226 -1.60 8.73 1.88
CA GLU A 226 -2.53 7.58 1.91
C GLU A 226 -2.24 6.61 3.06
N ALA A 227 -0.96 6.46 3.40
CA ALA A 227 -0.50 5.58 4.47
C ALA A 227 -0.62 6.21 5.87
N ARG A 228 -1.17 7.44 6.00
CA ARG A 228 -1.28 8.23 7.24
C ARG A 228 0.07 8.65 7.85
N TYR A 229 1.16 8.53 7.11
CA TYR A 229 2.49 9.02 7.46
C TYR A 229 2.83 10.39 6.85
N GLY A 230 1.83 11.21 6.47
CA GLY A 230 2.09 12.53 5.87
C GLY A 230 3.04 13.41 6.70
N PHE A 231 2.99 13.28 8.03
CA PHE A 231 3.88 13.96 8.97
C PHE A 231 5.37 13.63 8.77
N LEU A 232 5.72 12.47 8.20
CA LEU A 232 7.11 12.08 7.95
C LEU A 232 7.81 13.07 7.02
N LEU A 233 7.06 13.72 6.12
CA LEU A 233 7.61 14.65 5.15
C LEU A 233 8.24 15.87 5.80
N GLN A 234 7.94 16.17 7.07
CA GLN A 234 8.58 17.26 7.81
C GLN A 234 10.05 16.96 8.10
N THR A 235 10.38 15.70 8.41
CA THR A 235 11.72 15.30 8.87
C THR A 235 12.45 14.36 7.91
N TYR A 236 11.75 13.77 6.94
CA TYR A 236 12.32 12.92 5.90
C TYR A 236 11.97 13.44 4.50
N LYS A 237 12.79 13.08 3.53
CA LYS A 237 12.57 13.38 2.10
C LYS A 237 12.56 12.11 1.28
N LEU A 238 11.83 12.15 0.16
CA LEU A 238 11.88 11.07 -0.81
C LEU A 238 13.28 11.03 -1.41
N GLU A 239 13.99 9.93 -1.23
CA GLU A 239 15.33 9.71 -1.79
C GLU A 239 15.27 8.90 -3.07
N HIS A 240 14.35 7.93 -3.11
CA HIS A 240 14.19 7.08 -4.27
C HIS A 240 12.75 6.64 -4.45
N TYR A 241 12.29 6.69 -5.71
CA TYR A 241 11.04 6.08 -6.13
C TYR A 241 11.33 4.81 -6.91
N PHE A 242 10.78 3.68 -6.49
CA PHE A 242 10.93 2.40 -7.15
C PHE A 242 9.84 2.19 -8.22
N PRO A 243 10.21 2.13 -9.52
CA PRO A 243 9.27 1.72 -10.56
C PRO A 243 8.80 0.28 -10.31
N ALA A 244 7.53 0.00 -10.60
CA ALA A 244 6.93 -1.32 -10.34
C ALA A 244 7.69 -2.48 -10.99
N THR A 245 8.38 -2.24 -12.10
CA THR A 245 9.20 -3.24 -12.81
C THR A 245 10.47 -3.64 -12.07
N THR A 246 10.92 -2.86 -11.08
CA THR A 246 12.22 -3.03 -10.40
C THR A 246 12.14 -3.69 -9.02
N VAL A 247 10.95 -3.77 -8.42
CA VAL A 247 10.71 -4.32 -7.08
C VAL A 247 9.86 -5.60 -7.11
N PRO A 248 9.88 -6.46 -6.08
CA PRO A 248 8.99 -7.62 -6.02
C PRO A 248 7.50 -7.22 -5.91
N LEU A 249 6.59 -8.11 -6.29
CA LEU A 249 5.16 -8.01 -5.96
C LEU A 249 4.82 -9.05 -4.89
N THR A 250 4.07 -8.63 -3.87
CA THR A 250 3.45 -9.57 -2.94
C THR A 250 2.32 -10.31 -3.64
N VAL A 251 2.47 -11.63 -3.82
CA VAL A 251 1.55 -12.47 -4.62
C VAL A 251 0.38 -13.05 -3.82
N THR A 252 0.45 -13.02 -2.49
CA THR A 252 -0.56 -13.54 -1.55
C THR A 252 -0.93 -12.48 -0.50
N GLY A 253 -2.18 -12.46 -0.05
CA GLY A 253 -2.64 -11.46 0.90
C GLY A 253 -2.69 -10.06 0.27
N TYR A 254 -2.25 -9.04 1.00
CA TYR A 254 -2.33 -7.66 0.53
C TYR A 254 -1.33 -7.42 -0.62
N ARG A 255 -1.87 -7.22 -1.83
CA ARG A 255 -1.07 -7.06 -3.07
C ARG A 255 -0.46 -5.67 -3.17
N VAL A 256 0.67 -5.50 -2.51
CA VAL A 256 1.45 -4.25 -2.47
C VAL A 256 2.90 -4.48 -2.91
N ARG A 257 3.60 -3.38 -3.19
CA ARG A 257 5.00 -3.36 -3.65
C ARG A 257 5.74 -2.18 -3.01
N PRO A 258 7.04 -2.32 -2.69
CA PRO A 258 7.90 -1.21 -2.29
C PRO A 258 7.85 -0.08 -3.32
N ARG A 259 7.59 1.17 -2.89
CA ARG A 259 7.48 2.31 -3.82
C ARG A 259 8.35 3.49 -3.44
N TYR A 260 8.36 3.89 -2.18
CA TYR A 260 8.95 5.14 -1.74
C TYR A 260 10.00 4.85 -0.68
N LEU A 261 11.25 5.20 -0.96
CA LEU A 261 12.34 5.22 0.00
C LEU A 261 12.54 6.64 0.50
N PHE A 262 12.34 6.85 1.78
CA PHE A 262 12.59 8.11 2.46
C PHE A 262 13.85 8.01 3.32
N VAL A 263 14.61 9.10 3.36
CA VAL A 263 15.79 9.26 4.24
C VAL A 263 15.64 10.54 5.06
N PRO A 264 16.31 10.63 6.24
CA PRO A 264 16.31 11.84 7.03
C PRO A 264 16.74 13.04 6.18
N LYS A 265 16.03 14.16 6.33
CA LYS A 265 16.50 15.44 5.81
C LYS A 265 17.80 15.80 6.53
N ALA A 266 18.79 16.18 5.75
CA ALA A 266 20.09 16.61 6.20
C ALA A 266 20.55 17.75 5.29
N PRO A 267 21.55 18.56 5.70
CA PRO A 267 22.15 19.55 4.82
C PRO A 267 22.53 18.94 3.46
N PRO A 268 22.43 19.71 2.36
CA PRO A 268 22.70 19.19 1.03
C PRO A 268 24.15 18.69 0.95
N PRO A 269 24.42 17.62 0.20
CA PRO A 269 25.79 17.22 -0.05
C PRO A 269 26.54 18.35 -0.79
N LYS A 270 27.86 18.45 -0.56
CA LYS A 270 28.69 19.39 -1.32
C LYS A 270 28.49 19.13 -2.82
N PRO A 271 28.35 20.19 -3.65
CA PRO A 271 28.25 20.02 -5.08
C PRO A 271 29.43 19.18 -5.62
N PRO A 272 29.21 18.33 -6.65
CA PRO A 272 30.29 17.55 -7.25
C PRO A 272 31.47 18.43 -7.65
N ARG A 273 32.70 17.89 -7.67
CA ARG A 273 33.90 18.66 -8.02
C ARG A 273 33.71 19.35 -9.38
N GLY A 274 33.79 20.68 -9.39
CA GLY A 274 33.58 21.48 -10.60
C GLY A 274 32.11 21.78 -10.94
N ALA A 275 31.18 21.46 -10.05
CA ALA A 275 29.84 22.03 -10.03
C ALA A 275 29.77 23.23 -9.07
N ARG A 276 28.89 24.17 -9.38
CA ARG A 276 28.53 25.30 -8.51
C ARG A 276 27.03 25.25 -8.28
N SER A 277 26.61 25.18 -7.01
CA SER A 277 25.21 25.41 -6.63
C SER A 277 24.87 26.87 -6.92
N VAL A 278 23.77 27.10 -7.61
CA VAL A 278 23.24 28.44 -7.90
C VAL A 278 22.02 28.69 -7.03
N PHE A 279 21.05 27.77 -7.04
CA PHE A 279 19.85 27.81 -6.20
C PHE A 279 19.52 26.40 -5.71
N ASP A 280 19.61 26.21 -4.39
CA ASP A 280 19.29 24.97 -3.67
C ASP A 280 18.22 25.16 -2.59
N PHE A 281 17.80 26.41 -2.30
CA PHE A 281 16.73 26.75 -1.34
C PHE A 281 17.01 26.34 0.12
N GLU A 282 18.24 25.97 0.45
CA GLU A 282 18.59 25.41 1.76
C GLU A 282 18.67 26.46 2.87
N ASP A 283 18.62 27.74 2.53
CA ASP A 283 18.40 28.81 3.50
C ASP A 283 16.95 28.85 4.03
N GLY A 284 16.05 28.03 3.47
CA GLY A 284 14.65 27.93 3.87
C GLY A 284 13.83 29.17 3.51
N THR A 285 14.33 30.01 2.60
CA THR A 285 13.68 31.26 2.18
C THR A 285 13.69 31.43 0.66
N TYR A 286 12.95 32.42 0.17
CA TYR A 286 13.06 32.90 -1.22
C TYR A 286 13.82 34.22 -1.27
N LYS A 287 14.83 34.42 -0.41
CA LYS A 287 15.56 35.69 -0.31
C LYS A 287 16.13 36.11 -1.66
N GLY A 288 15.81 37.33 -2.09
CA GLY A 288 16.25 37.89 -3.37
C GLY A 288 15.44 37.45 -4.60
N PHE A 289 14.48 36.54 -4.46
CA PHE A 289 13.55 36.19 -5.54
C PHE A 289 12.37 37.16 -5.58
N ASP A 290 11.96 37.56 -6.79
CA ASP A 290 10.68 38.22 -7.04
C ASP A 290 9.58 37.16 -7.12
N ARG A 291 8.69 37.15 -6.14
CA ARG A 291 7.58 36.20 -6.02
C ARG A 291 6.26 36.92 -6.29
N ARG A 292 5.51 36.47 -7.28
CA ARG A 292 4.20 37.01 -7.66
C ARG A 292 3.12 35.93 -7.55
N GLY A 293 1.89 36.36 -7.26
CA GLY A 293 0.77 35.45 -7.04
C GLY A 293 0.89 34.68 -5.72
N ASN A 294 0.07 33.64 -5.55
CA ASN A 294 -0.02 32.88 -4.31
C ASN A 294 0.60 31.48 -4.38
N ALA A 295 0.90 30.92 -5.56
CA ALA A 295 1.32 29.52 -5.72
C ALA A 295 2.52 29.09 -4.85
N TRP A 296 3.58 29.89 -4.80
CA TRP A 296 4.88 29.48 -4.26
C TRP A 296 4.99 29.41 -2.74
N GLY A 297 3.97 29.85 -1.97
CA GLY A 297 4.05 29.97 -0.51
C GLY A 297 5.05 31.02 -0.04
N SER A 298 5.10 31.31 1.26
CA SER A 298 6.03 32.31 1.84
C SER A 298 7.48 31.82 1.94
N ARG A 299 7.70 30.51 1.81
CA ARG A 299 9.01 29.85 1.90
C ARG A 299 9.02 28.55 1.07
N PRO A 300 10.20 28.03 0.69
CA PRO A 300 10.36 26.70 0.12
C PRO A 300 9.64 25.59 0.91
N LEU A 301 9.18 24.55 0.21
CA LEU A 301 8.64 23.32 0.81
C LEU A 301 9.75 22.60 1.56
N GLY A 302 9.45 22.02 2.73
CA GLY A 302 10.43 21.27 3.53
C GLY A 302 10.53 21.68 5.00
N GLY A 303 9.86 22.77 5.40
CA GLY A 303 9.78 23.21 6.80
C GLY A 303 8.55 22.66 7.55
N THR A 304 8.24 23.23 8.73
CA THR A 304 7.13 22.85 9.63
C THR A 304 5.71 23.09 9.06
N SER A 305 5.57 23.31 7.74
CA SER A 305 4.24 23.48 7.15
C SER A 305 3.48 22.15 7.13
N SER A 306 2.20 22.20 7.51
CA SER A 306 1.28 21.06 7.48
C SER A 306 0.97 20.55 6.06
N ASN A 307 1.24 21.37 5.04
CA ASN A 307 0.77 21.15 3.68
C ASN A 307 1.90 20.73 2.71
N GLN A 308 2.94 20.06 3.21
CA GLN A 308 4.00 19.56 2.34
C GLN A 308 3.45 18.46 1.41
N GLN A 309 3.58 18.68 0.10
CA GLN A 309 3.26 17.68 -0.90
C GLN A 309 4.37 16.64 -1.02
N LEU A 310 4.03 15.43 -1.46
CA LEU A 310 5.04 14.45 -1.86
C LEU A 310 5.87 15.03 -3.00
N ALA A 311 7.18 15.06 -2.81
CA ALA A 311 8.13 15.59 -3.78
C ALA A 311 9.48 14.90 -3.59
N GLY A 312 10.19 14.70 -4.71
CA GLY A 312 11.57 14.24 -4.74
C GLY A 312 11.78 13.18 -5.82
N PRO A 313 12.99 12.64 -6.00
CA PRO A 313 14.16 12.91 -5.18
C PRO A 313 14.68 14.33 -5.29
N TYR A 314 15.07 14.94 -4.18
CA TYR A 314 15.66 16.28 -4.12
C TYR A 314 16.80 16.31 -3.08
N SER A 315 17.65 17.32 -3.10
CA SER A 315 18.81 17.41 -2.19
C SER A 315 18.46 18.22 -0.94
N GLY A 316 19.22 18.05 0.14
CA GLY A 316 19.03 18.90 1.31
C GLY A 316 17.70 18.68 2.03
N SER A 317 17.07 19.77 2.45
CA SER A 317 15.84 19.80 3.25
C SER A 317 14.68 20.49 2.54
N TYR A 318 14.97 21.39 1.59
CA TYR A 318 14.01 22.29 0.99
C TYR A 318 13.94 22.18 -0.54
N LEU A 319 12.81 22.61 -1.12
CA LEU A 319 12.65 22.76 -2.57
C LEU A 319 11.58 23.83 -2.89
N ALA A 320 11.62 24.43 -4.08
CA ALA A 320 10.58 25.34 -4.52
C ALA A 320 9.36 24.56 -5.04
N GLY A 321 8.17 24.86 -4.52
CA GLY A 321 6.93 24.22 -4.93
C GLY A 321 5.76 25.18 -5.01
N SER A 322 4.99 25.10 -6.10
CA SER A 322 3.88 26.02 -6.39
C SER A 322 2.49 25.51 -5.93
N GLY A 323 2.43 24.32 -5.33
CA GLY A 323 1.18 23.72 -4.85
C GLY A 323 0.80 24.05 -3.39
N ASN A 324 1.41 25.08 -2.77
CA ASN A 324 1.29 25.36 -1.34
C ASN A 324 -0.14 25.65 -0.86
N TYR A 325 -1.01 26.15 -1.74
CA TYR A 325 -2.40 26.50 -1.45
C TYR A 325 -3.42 25.76 -2.31
N GLY A 326 -3.04 24.59 -2.83
CA GLY A 326 -3.87 23.76 -3.70
C GLY A 326 -3.75 24.11 -5.19
N ASP A 327 -4.33 23.26 -6.04
CA ASP A 327 -4.10 23.23 -7.49
C ASP A 327 -4.65 24.45 -8.26
N SER A 328 -5.35 25.37 -7.59
CA SER A 328 -5.88 26.61 -8.18
C SER A 328 -4.96 27.81 -8.01
N ALA A 329 -3.91 27.68 -7.19
CA ALA A 329 -2.97 28.77 -6.92
C ALA A 329 -2.09 29.02 -8.15
N THR A 330 -1.83 30.30 -8.47
CA THR A 330 -1.00 30.69 -9.62
C THR A 330 0.04 31.73 -9.21
N GLY A 331 1.13 31.84 -9.96
CA GLY A 331 2.20 32.77 -9.64
C GLY A 331 3.52 32.48 -10.33
N THR A 332 4.45 33.42 -10.18
CA THR A 332 5.82 33.28 -10.68
C THR A 332 6.83 33.42 -9.54
N LEU A 333 7.97 32.74 -9.69
CA LEU A 333 9.11 32.85 -8.81
C LEU A 333 10.35 33.12 -9.66
N ARG A 334 10.86 34.34 -9.61
CA ARG A 334 11.95 34.82 -10.47
C ARG A 334 13.20 35.09 -9.65
N SER A 335 14.32 34.50 -10.05
CA SER A 335 15.59 34.59 -9.33
C SER A 335 16.30 35.93 -9.53
N PRO A 336 17.28 36.27 -8.65
CA PRO A 336 18.30 37.24 -9.00
C PRO A 336 19.14 36.76 -10.19
N GLU A 337 19.90 37.67 -10.80
CA GLU A 337 20.83 37.32 -11.87
C GLU A 337 22.03 36.53 -11.35
N PHE A 338 22.45 35.53 -12.12
CA PHE A 338 23.67 34.79 -11.88
C PHE A 338 24.51 34.71 -13.16
N VAL A 339 25.83 34.70 -13.01
CA VAL A 339 26.76 34.57 -14.15
C VAL A 339 26.82 33.11 -14.59
N VAL A 340 26.77 32.86 -15.89
CA VAL A 340 27.00 31.53 -16.46
C VAL A 340 28.52 31.31 -16.62
N ASP A 341 29.14 30.60 -15.70
CA ASP A 341 30.59 30.35 -15.68
C ASP A 341 30.98 28.93 -16.12
N ARG A 342 30.00 28.06 -16.38
CA ARG A 342 30.18 26.67 -16.81
C ARG A 342 29.26 26.36 -18.01
N PRO A 343 29.60 25.39 -18.88
CA PRO A 343 28.87 25.14 -20.11
C PRO A 343 27.57 24.35 -19.93
N LEU A 344 27.37 23.69 -18.79
CA LEU A 344 26.20 22.84 -18.54
C LEU A 344 25.44 23.37 -17.34
N LEU A 345 24.14 23.60 -17.49
CA LEU A 345 23.21 23.88 -16.40
C LEU A 345 22.38 22.62 -16.14
N THR A 346 22.25 22.24 -14.88
CA THR A 346 21.37 21.15 -14.44
C THR A 346 20.41 21.63 -13.37
N TYR A 347 19.21 21.08 -13.34
CA TYR A 347 18.23 21.32 -12.29
C TYR A 347 17.32 20.10 -12.15
N ARG A 348 16.57 19.98 -11.05
CA ARG A 348 15.53 18.96 -10.88
C ARG A 348 14.15 19.59 -11.05
N VAL A 349 13.25 18.88 -11.71
CA VAL A 349 11.86 19.33 -11.88
C VAL A 349 10.87 18.18 -11.77
N GLY A 350 9.76 18.43 -11.08
CA GLY A 350 8.59 17.56 -11.00
C GLY A 350 7.30 18.39 -11.18
N GLY A 351 6.16 17.81 -10.85
CA GLY A 351 4.85 18.39 -11.09
C GLY A 351 4.39 18.20 -12.54
N GLY A 352 3.49 19.06 -13.00
CA GLY A 352 2.81 18.92 -14.29
C GLY A 352 3.70 19.15 -15.51
N ASN A 353 3.26 18.65 -16.66
CA ASN A 353 3.99 18.67 -17.92
C ASN A 353 3.42 19.67 -18.95
N ASN A 354 2.55 20.59 -18.51
CA ASN A 354 1.94 21.58 -19.39
C ASN A 354 2.93 22.71 -19.69
N LYS A 355 3.63 22.62 -20.82
CA LYS A 355 4.62 23.62 -21.27
C LYS A 355 4.08 25.04 -21.49
N ARG A 356 2.76 25.26 -21.47
CA ARG A 356 2.16 26.61 -21.57
C ARG A 356 1.89 27.24 -20.21
N LEU A 357 1.52 26.42 -19.22
CA LEU A 357 1.07 26.89 -17.91
C LEU A 357 2.10 26.66 -16.80
N LEU A 358 2.89 25.59 -16.91
CA LEU A 358 3.85 25.14 -15.91
C LEU A 358 5.25 25.17 -16.55
N GLN A 359 5.99 26.26 -16.33
CA GLN A 359 7.23 26.53 -17.06
C GLN A 359 8.42 26.74 -16.13
N VAL A 360 9.57 26.17 -16.51
CA VAL A 360 10.90 26.55 -16.06
C VAL A 360 11.54 27.35 -17.19
N LYS A 361 11.85 28.62 -16.97
CA LYS A 361 12.46 29.50 -17.98
C LYS A 361 13.86 29.92 -17.57
N LEU A 362 14.77 29.94 -18.55
CA LEU A 362 16.05 30.63 -18.42
C LEU A 362 16.05 31.87 -19.31
N ILE A 363 16.46 32.99 -18.76
CA ILE A 363 16.37 34.31 -19.40
C ILE A 363 17.76 34.95 -19.44
N VAL A 364 18.18 35.42 -20.61
CA VAL A 364 19.43 36.18 -20.83
C VAL A 364 19.09 37.43 -21.62
N ASP A 365 19.60 38.60 -21.20
CA ASP A 365 19.35 39.90 -21.85
C ASP A 365 17.85 40.17 -22.10
N GLY A 366 17.00 39.79 -21.14
CA GLY A 366 15.54 39.96 -21.20
C GLY A 366 14.79 38.95 -22.10
N LYS A 367 15.50 38.06 -22.80
CA LYS A 367 14.92 37.06 -23.71
C LYS A 367 14.92 35.67 -23.09
N VAL A 368 13.81 34.94 -23.24
CA VAL A 368 13.72 33.52 -22.84
C VAL A 368 14.57 32.70 -23.81
N VAL A 369 15.62 32.06 -23.30
CA VAL A 369 16.55 31.23 -24.09
C VAL A 369 16.30 29.73 -23.92
N TYR A 370 15.52 29.34 -22.91
CA TYR A 370 15.13 27.97 -22.64
C TYR A 370 13.79 27.92 -21.92
N THR A 371 12.95 26.93 -22.26
CA THR A 371 11.70 26.60 -21.57
C THR A 371 11.63 25.10 -21.32
N GLY A 372 11.47 24.70 -20.06
CA GLY A 372 11.23 23.33 -19.60
C GLY A 372 9.93 23.21 -18.82
N THR A 373 9.57 21.99 -18.42
CA THR A 373 8.40 21.65 -17.60
C THR A 373 8.63 20.30 -16.89
N GLY A 374 7.71 19.89 -16.02
CA GLY A 374 7.72 18.59 -15.33
C GLY A 374 7.26 17.43 -16.20
N THR A 375 6.99 16.27 -15.58
CA THR A 375 6.59 15.02 -16.27
C THR A 375 5.21 14.49 -15.83
N ALA A 376 4.38 15.34 -15.22
CA ALA A 376 3.15 14.93 -14.55
C ALA A 376 3.44 13.89 -13.47
N SER A 377 4.39 14.22 -12.59
CA SER A 377 4.88 13.31 -11.55
C SER A 377 5.44 14.07 -10.35
N HIS A 378 5.19 13.57 -9.14
CA HIS A 378 5.90 14.00 -7.93
C HIS A 378 7.38 13.59 -7.94
N VAL A 379 7.73 12.60 -8.78
CA VAL A 379 9.09 12.12 -8.99
C VAL A 379 9.87 13.15 -9.80
N MET A 380 10.79 13.84 -9.16
CA MET A 380 11.59 14.90 -9.79
C MET A 380 12.71 14.29 -10.64
N GLU A 381 12.87 14.81 -11.85
CA GLU A 381 13.91 14.39 -12.80
C GLU A 381 14.95 15.47 -13.00
N THR A 382 16.21 15.06 -13.13
CA THR A 382 17.28 15.99 -13.52
C THR A 382 17.17 16.35 -15.00
N ARG A 383 17.06 17.65 -15.28
CA ARG A 383 17.20 18.24 -16.60
C ARG A 383 18.62 18.76 -16.81
N ARG A 384 19.05 18.74 -18.06
CA ARG A 384 20.36 19.19 -18.52
C ARG A 384 20.16 20.16 -19.67
N VAL A 385 20.79 21.32 -19.60
CA VAL A 385 20.71 22.38 -20.60
C VAL A 385 22.12 22.83 -20.95
N ASP A 386 22.50 22.72 -22.23
CA ASP A 386 23.75 23.31 -22.71
C ASP A 386 23.58 24.83 -22.71
N VAL A 387 24.40 25.50 -21.90
CA VAL A 387 24.42 26.96 -21.75
C VAL A 387 25.76 27.57 -22.20
N SER A 388 26.58 26.80 -22.91
CA SER A 388 27.92 27.22 -23.37
C SER A 388 27.89 28.53 -24.17
N ARG A 389 26.85 28.74 -24.99
CA ARG A 389 26.66 29.97 -25.79
C ARG A 389 26.51 31.23 -24.94
N TRP A 390 26.07 31.11 -23.70
CA TRP A 390 25.85 32.25 -22.80
C TRP A 390 26.92 32.38 -21.72
N ARG A 391 28.06 31.70 -21.88
CA ARG A 391 29.16 31.80 -20.91
C ARG A 391 29.62 33.26 -20.75
N GLY A 392 29.78 33.69 -19.51
CA GLY A 392 30.11 35.06 -19.11
C GLY A 392 28.91 36.01 -19.07
N LYS A 393 27.73 35.63 -19.59
CA LYS A 393 26.52 36.44 -19.52
C LYS A 393 25.79 36.24 -18.18
N ARG A 394 24.95 37.21 -17.83
CA ARG A 394 24.03 37.12 -16.70
C ARG A 394 22.73 36.45 -17.15
N MET A 395 22.25 35.51 -16.35
CA MET A 395 21.06 34.71 -16.58
C MET A 395 20.12 34.82 -15.38
N ARG A 396 18.80 34.73 -15.61
CA ARG A 396 17.79 34.56 -14.56
C ARG A 396 17.02 33.26 -14.76
N LEU A 397 16.64 32.64 -13.66
CA LEU A 397 15.63 31.58 -13.60
C LEU A 397 14.27 32.24 -13.37
N GLU A 398 13.25 31.79 -14.09
CA GLU A 398 11.86 32.12 -13.79
C GLU A 398 11.03 30.84 -13.79
N LEU A 399 10.37 30.55 -12.66
CA LEU A 399 9.42 29.46 -12.52
C LEU A 399 8.01 30.04 -12.64
N VAL A 400 7.15 29.42 -13.45
CA VAL A 400 5.81 29.91 -13.76
C VAL A 400 4.79 28.82 -13.51
N ASP A 401 3.79 29.13 -12.69
CA ASP A 401 2.59 28.32 -12.51
C ASP A 401 1.35 29.15 -12.81
N ASN A 402 0.70 28.85 -13.94
CA ASN A 402 -0.58 29.42 -14.34
C ASN A 402 -1.67 28.33 -14.47
N ALA A 403 -1.44 27.13 -13.93
CA ALA A 403 -2.44 26.08 -13.95
C ALA A 403 -3.58 26.41 -12.96
N ARG A 404 -4.82 26.09 -13.32
CA ARG A 404 -6.00 26.31 -12.47
C ARG A 404 -6.72 24.98 -12.20
N GLY A 405 -5.95 23.97 -11.80
CA GLY A 405 -6.44 22.62 -11.50
C GLY A 405 -5.74 21.50 -12.28
N GLY A 406 -6.13 20.27 -11.95
CA GLY A 406 -5.60 19.02 -12.52
C GLY A 406 -4.65 18.30 -11.57
N SER A 407 -4.54 16.98 -11.69
CA SER A 407 -3.79 16.10 -10.76
C SER A 407 -2.31 16.46 -10.55
N TYR A 408 -1.75 17.31 -11.41
CA TYR A 408 -0.40 17.85 -11.33
C TYR A 408 -0.38 19.35 -11.67
N GLY A 409 -1.39 20.10 -11.25
CA GLY A 409 -1.51 21.55 -11.45
C GLY A 409 -0.52 22.37 -10.60
N TYR A 410 0.74 21.95 -10.53
CA TYR A 410 1.82 22.58 -9.79
C TYR A 410 3.19 22.21 -10.40
N LEU A 411 4.23 22.93 -10.00
CA LEU A 411 5.64 22.65 -10.29
C LEU A 411 6.42 22.41 -8.99
N LEU A 412 7.37 21.48 -9.10
CA LEU A 412 8.41 21.24 -8.08
C LEU A 412 9.75 21.53 -8.74
N PHE A 413 10.64 22.27 -8.06
CA PHE A 413 11.93 22.68 -8.62
C PHE A 413 13.01 22.70 -7.54
N ASP A 414 14.19 22.19 -7.87
CA ASP A 414 15.34 22.17 -6.96
C ASP A 414 16.69 22.05 -7.71
N ASP A 415 17.81 22.20 -7.00
CA ASP A 415 19.16 21.81 -7.42
C ASP A 415 19.64 22.50 -8.72
N LEU A 416 19.41 23.81 -8.89
CA LEU A 416 19.99 24.52 -10.04
C LEU A 416 21.51 24.63 -9.84
N MET A 417 22.26 23.94 -10.69
CA MET A 417 23.72 23.87 -10.67
C MET A 417 24.32 24.20 -12.03
N LEU A 418 25.49 24.82 -12.01
CA LEU A 418 26.36 25.00 -13.18
C LEU A 418 27.54 24.02 -13.10
N ARG A 419 27.78 23.25 -14.16
CA ARG A 419 28.68 22.09 -14.16
C ARG A 419 29.63 22.10 -15.36
N ARG A 420 30.81 21.50 -15.18
CA ARG A 420 31.62 21.04 -16.33
C ARG A 420 30.87 19.93 -17.07
N ARG A 421 31.21 19.73 -18.35
CA ARG A 421 30.67 18.63 -19.15
C ARG A 421 31.02 17.28 -18.51
#